data_AF-A0A917A2D1-F1
#
_entry.id   AF-A0A917A2D1-F1
#
_cell.length_a   1.000
_cell.length_b   1.000
_cell.length_c   1.000
_cell.angle_alpha   90.00
_cell.angle_beta   90.00
_cell.angle_gamma   90.00
#
_symmetry.space_group_name_H-M   'P 1'
#
loop_
_entity.id
_entity.type
_entity.pdbx_description
1 polymer ?
#
loop_
_entity_poly.entity_id
_entity_poly.type
_entity_poly.pdbx_seq_one_letter_code
_entity_poly.pdbx_strand_id
1 'polypeptide(L)'
;MHYLSERRPCPAREVIMPTFVQEESKLTDRYQTTIPSGVRKQLRLGKGDRIRYRIDAEGRVYIEGAREEAEDPALGAFLDFLESDIRRHPERLLALDGALYERMKNLVGHADVDLDQPLSEEDE
;
A
#
# COMPACT_ATOMS: atom_id res chain seq x y z
N MET A 1 4.74 -41.05 -16.03
CA MET A 1 4.39 -40.50 -14.70
C MET A 1 4.27 -38.99 -14.84
N HIS A 2 3.05 -38.53 -15.06
CA HIS A 2 2.70 -37.12 -15.30
C HIS A 2 2.62 -36.40 -13.95
N TYR A 3 3.48 -35.40 -13.72
CA TYR A 3 3.26 -34.41 -12.67
C TYR A 3 2.69 -33.16 -13.33
N LEU A 4 1.36 -33.07 -13.37
CA LEU A 4 0.66 -31.85 -13.75
C LEU A 4 0.79 -30.88 -12.59
N SER A 5 1.59 -29.82 -12.81
CA SER A 5 1.63 -28.63 -11.98
C SER A 5 0.29 -27.92 -12.08
N GLU A 6 -0.59 -28.16 -11.11
CA GLU A 6 -1.74 -27.29 -10.88
C GLU A 6 -1.24 -26.01 -10.23
N ARG A 7 -0.90 -25.03 -11.07
CA ARG A 7 -0.73 -23.65 -10.64
C ARG A 7 -2.09 -23.18 -10.12
N ARG A 8 -2.28 -23.20 -8.80
CA ARG A 8 -3.39 -22.51 -8.17
C ARG A 8 -3.34 -21.04 -8.62
N PRO A 9 -4.44 -20.45 -9.10
CA PRO A 9 -4.47 -19.05 -9.42
C PRO A 9 -4.17 -18.27 -8.13
N CYS A 10 -3.15 -17.42 -8.18
CA CYS A 10 -2.90 -16.40 -7.17
C CYS A 10 -4.23 -15.66 -6.95
N PRO A 11 -4.72 -15.46 -5.70
CA PRO A 11 -5.87 -14.59 -5.50
C PRO A 11 -5.50 -13.25 -6.13
N ALA A 12 -6.35 -12.77 -7.03
CA ALA A 12 -6.15 -11.50 -7.70
C ALA A 12 -5.85 -10.47 -6.62
N ARG A 13 -4.60 -10.00 -6.58
CA ARG A 13 -4.21 -8.80 -5.86
C ARG A 13 -5.29 -7.81 -6.21
N GLU A 14 -6.07 -7.36 -5.22
CA GLU A 14 -7.10 -6.35 -5.44
C GLU A 14 -6.33 -5.09 -5.81
N VAL A 15 -6.06 -4.97 -7.10
CA VAL A 15 -5.65 -3.74 -7.72
C VAL A 15 -6.81 -2.83 -7.42
N ILE A 16 -6.61 -1.89 -6.50
CA ILE A 16 -7.53 -0.77 -6.30
C ILE A 16 -7.72 -0.20 -7.69
N MET A 17 -8.82 -0.59 -8.35
CA MET A 17 -9.10 -0.10 -9.69
C MET A 17 -9.25 1.40 -9.50
N PRO A 18 -8.46 2.23 -10.18
CA PRO A 18 -8.64 3.66 -10.06
C PRO A 18 -10.06 3.95 -10.53
N THR A 19 -10.91 4.28 -9.58
CA THR A 19 -12.25 4.79 -9.84
C THR A 19 -12.06 6.07 -10.63
N PHE A 20 -12.36 6.00 -11.92
CA PHE A 20 -12.26 7.15 -12.80
C PHE A 20 -13.38 8.12 -12.43
N VAL A 21 -13.02 9.19 -11.73
CA VAL A 21 -13.94 10.27 -11.38
C VAL A 21 -13.74 11.40 -12.38
N GLN A 22 -14.77 11.68 -13.17
CA GLN A 22 -14.83 12.84 -14.05
C GLN A 22 -15.83 13.84 -13.48
N GLU A 23 -15.32 14.97 -13.00
CA GLU A 23 -16.12 16.10 -12.52
C GLU A 23 -15.52 17.39 -13.09
N GLU A 24 -16.38 18.36 -13.39
CA GLU A 24 -15.97 19.64 -13.98
C GLU A 24 -16.03 20.75 -12.94
N SER A 25 -15.25 21.81 -13.13
CA SER A 25 -15.31 23.01 -12.30
C SER A 25 -15.05 24.25 -13.12
N LYS A 26 -15.76 25.32 -12.78
CA LYS A 26 -15.61 26.61 -13.44
C LYS A 26 -14.56 27.44 -12.73
N LEU A 27 -13.66 28.01 -13.53
CA LEU A 27 -12.70 28.97 -13.05
C LEU A 27 -13.39 30.29 -12.69
N THR A 28 -13.07 30.83 -11.52
CA THR A 28 -13.51 32.18 -11.12
C THR A 28 -12.66 33.25 -11.81
N ASP A 29 -13.10 34.50 -11.75
CA ASP A 29 -12.35 35.66 -12.28
C ASP A 29 -10.96 35.83 -11.64
N ARG A 30 -10.73 35.20 -10.48
CA ARG A 30 -9.44 35.19 -9.77
C ARG A 30 -8.58 33.97 -10.10
N TYR A 31 -8.91 33.22 -11.16
CA TYR A 31 -8.25 31.96 -11.51
C TYR A 31 -8.31 30.91 -10.39
N GLN A 32 -9.38 30.92 -9.58
CA GLN A 32 -9.60 29.93 -8.53
C GLN A 32 -10.60 28.88 -9.00
N THR A 33 -10.38 27.62 -8.62
CA THR A 33 -11.34 26.54 -8.82
C THR A 33 -11.55 25.81 -7.50
N THR A 34 -12.78 25.38 -7.24
CA THR A 34 -13.07 24.46 -6.14
C THR A 34 -12.76 23.05 -6.62
N ILE A 35 -12.06 22.24 -5.82
CA ILE A 35 -11.89 20.82 -6.14
C ILE A 35 -13.24 20.12 -5.91
N PRO A 36 -13.82 19.43 -6.91
CA PRO A 36 -15.09 18.72 -6.77
C PRO A 36 -15.08 17.63 -5.69
N SER A 37 -16.26 17.26 -5.21
CA SER A 37 -16.37 16.41 -4.03
C SER A 37 -15.82 15.00 -4.21
N GLY A 38 -16.02 14.37 -5.38
CA GLY A 38 -15.48 13.05 -5.66
C GLY A 38 -13.96 13.08 -5.76
N VAL A 39 -13.40 14.12 -6.38
CA VAL A 39 -11.95 14.33 -6.44
C VAL A 39 -11.35 14.53 -5.04
N ARG A 40 -11.98 15.34 -4.17
CA ARG A 40 -11.53 15.51 -2.78
C ARG A 40 -11.54 14.20 -2.00
N LYS A 41 -12.59 13.37 -2.14
CA LYS A 41 -12.70 12.07 -1.47
C LYS A 41 -11.65 11.10 -1.98
N GLN A 42 -11.45 11.03 -3.29
CA GLN A 42 -10.46 10.15 -3.91
C GLN A 42 -9.03 10.48 -3.46
N LEU A 43 -8.68 11.77 -3.43
CA LEU A 43 -7.38 12.24 -2.98
C LEU A 43 -7.26 12.32 -1.44
N ARG A 44 -8.35 12.03 -0.71
CA ARG A 44 -8.47 12.16 0.75
C ARG A 44 -8.01 13.53 1.25
N LEU A 45 -8.48 14.60 0.59
CA LEU A 45 -8.11 15.98 0.91
C LEU A 45 -9.00 16.56 2.02
N GLY A 46 -8.36 17.06 3.07
CA GLY A 46 -8.93 17.87 4.13
C GLY A 46 -8.87 19.39 3.84
N LYS A 47 -9.40 20.18 4.78
CA LYS A 47 -9.33 21.65 4.70
C LYS A 47 -7.92 22.10 5.08
N GLY A 48 -7.29 22.88 4.20
CA GLY A 48 -5.93 23.39 4.40
C GLY A 48 -4.83 22.46 3.85
N ASP A 49 -5.19 21.30 3.33
CA ASP A 49 -4.26 20.39 2.67
C ASP A 49 -3.64 21.05 1.45
N ARG A 50 -2.35 20.75 1.24
CA ARG A 50 -1.62 21.20 0.06
C ARG A 50 -1.86 20.23 -1.08
N ILE A 51 -1.96 20.76 -2.29
CA ILE A 51 -2.04 19.99 -3.54
C ILE A 51 -0.85 20.32 -4.43
N ARG A 52 -0.47 19.39 -5.29
CA ARG A 52 0.57 19.55 -6.29
C ARG A 52 -0.05 19.44 -7.68
N TYR A 53 0.29 20.38 -8.55
CA TYR A 53 -0.03 20.32 -9.97
C TYR A 53 1.18 19.75 -10.73
N ARG A 54 0.93 18.83 -11.65
CA ARG A 54 1.93 18.36 -12.61
C ARG A 54 1.35 18.42 -14.01
N ILE A 55 2.21 18.65 -14.99
CA ILE A 55 1.84 18.66 -16.40
C ILE A 55 2.74 17.62 -17.08
N ASP A 56 2.15 16.71 -17.85
CA ASP A 56 2.91 15.76 -18.65
C ASP A 56 3.27 16.30 -20.04
N ALA A 57 3.93 15.48 -20.85
CA ALA A 57 4.35 15.87 -22.20
C ALA A 57 3.14 16.08 -23.14
N GLU A 58 2.02 15.44 -22.86
CA GLU A 58 0.77 15.57 -23.61
C GLU A 58 -0.06 16.79 -23.19
N GLY A 59 0.39 17.55 -22.18
CA GLY A 59 -0.29 18.73 -21.66
C GLY A 59 -1.45 18.42 -20.71
N ARG A 60 -1.57 17.17 -20.24
CA ARG A 60 -2.56 16.78 -19.22
C ARG A 60 -2.11 17.28 -17.85
N VAL A 61 -3.07 17.83 -17.10
CA VAL A 61 -2.84 18.34 -15.75
C VAL A 61 -3.24 17.28 -14.73
N TYR A 62 -2.30 16.91 -13.87
CA TYR A 62 -2.51 16.01 -12.74
C TYR A 62 -2.55 16.82 -11.45
N ILE A 63 -3.46 16.43 -10.56
CA ILE A 63 -3.57 16.98 -9.21
C ILE A 63 -3.34 15.85 -8.22
N GLU A 64 -2.39 16.07 -7.32
CA GLU A 64 -2.00 15.11 -6.28
C GLU A 64 -2.08 15.78 -4.91
N GLY A 65 -2.34 15.00 -3.86
CA GLY A 65 -2.16 15.48 -2.49
C GLY A 65 -0.68 15.69 -2.20
N ALA A 66 -0.27 16.89 -1.84
CA ALA A 66 1.10 17.20 -1.44
C ALA A 66 1.29 16.90 0.05
N ARG A 67 1.28 15.61 0.39
CA ARG A 67 1.63 15.14 1.72
C ARG A 67 3.14 15.27 1.87
N GLU A 68 3.59 15.80 3.01
CA GLU A 68 4.97 15.57 3.41
C GLU A 68 5.10 14.07 3.64
N GLU A 69 5.97 13.43 2.86
CA GLU A 69 6.42 12.09 3.20
C GLU A 69 7.13 12.23 4.54
N ALA A 70 6.40 11.93 5.61
CA ALA A 70 7.01 11.71 6.90
C ALA A 70 7.84 10.43 6.73
N GLU A 71 9.13 10.60 6.45
CA GLU A 71 10.07 9.49 6.55
C GLU A 71 9.97 8.97 7.99
N ASP A 72 9.57 7.71 8.14
CA ASP A 72 9.65 7.04 9.42
C ASP A 72 11.15 6.90 9.75
N PRO A 73 11.66 7.63 10.77
CA PRO A 73 13.09 7.62 11.08
C PRO A 73 13.54 6.25 11.59
N ALA A 74 12.64 5.42 12.12
CA ALA A 74 12.95 4.08 12.57
C ALA A 74 13.01 3.10 11.40
N LEU A 75 12.18 3.28 10.36
CA LEU A 75 12.13 2.38 9.21
C LEU A 75 13.48 2.32 8.49
N GLY A 76 14.12 3.47 8.22
CA GLY A 76 15.43 3.51 7.58
C GLY A 76 16.49 2.74 8.39
N ALA A 77 16.63 3.06 9.68
CA ALA A 77 17.58 2.40 10.56
C ALA A 77 17.31 0.89 10.71
N PHE A 78 16.03 0.49 10.71
CA PHE A 78 15.64 -0.90 10.77
C PHE A 78 16.02 -1.67 9.50
N LEU A 79 15.82 -1.08 8.31
CA LEU A 79 16.23 -1.69 7.05
C LEU A 79 17.76 -1.81 6.94
N ASP A 80 18.51 -0.81 7.41
CA ASP A 80 19.97 -0.86 7.47
C ASP A 80 20.47 -1.97 8.41
N PHE A 81 19.80 -2.13 9.56
CA PHE A 81 20.07 -3.22 10.50
C PHE A 81 19.83 -4.59 9.86
N LEU A 82 18.67 -4.78 9.22
CA LEU A 82 18.33 -6.03 8.52
C LEU A 82 19.33 -6.35 7.41
N GLU A 83 19.67 -5.38 6.57
CA GLU A 83 20.66 -5.57 5.51
C GLU A 83 22.00 -6.02 6.10
N SER A 84 22.44 -5.36 7.17
CA SER A 84 23.70 -5.66 7.82
C SER A 84 23.72 -7.04 8.47
N ASP A 85 22.63 -7.46 9.11
CA ASP A 85 22.51 -8.80 9.71
C ASP A 85 22.50 -9.89 8.64
N ILE A 86 21.71 -9.71 7.57
CA ILE A 86 21.64 -10.65 6.43
C ILE A 86 23.01 -10.83 5.76
N ARG A 87 23.75 -9.74 5.55
CA ARG A 87 25.10 -9.80 4.94
C ARG A 87 26.11 -10.50 5.86
N ARG A 88 26.02 -10.30 7.18
CA ARG A 88 26.95 -10.91 8.15
C ARG A 88 26.63 -12.38 8.42
N HIS A 89 25.35 -12.74 8.35
CA HIS A 89 24.84 -14.05 8.71
C HIS A 89 23.93 -14.64 7.63
N PRO A 90 24.42 -14.84 6.40
CA PRO A 90 23.61 -15.44 5.33
C PRO A 90 23.13 -16.85 5.69
N GLU A 91 23.85 -17.56 6.57
CA GLU A 91 23.46 -18.88 7.10
C GLU A 91 22.17 -18.88 7.92
N ARG A 92 21.76 -17.71 8.45
CA ARG A 92 20.50 -17.56 9.21
C ARG A 92 19.28 -17.43 8.30
N LEU A 93 19.47 -17.17 7.01
CA LEU A 93 18.39 -17.19 6.03
C LEU A 93 18.01 -18.64 5.71
N LEU A 94 17.12 -19.19 6.53
CA LEU A 94 16.58 -20.52 6.33
C LEU A 94 15.31 -20.42 5.48
N ALA A 95 15.27 -21.21 4.41
CA ALA A 95 14.01 -21.44 3.71
C ALA A 95 13.01 -22.08 4.69
N LEU A 96 11.75 -21.64 4.62
CA LEU A 96 10.71 -22.25 5.42
C LEU A 96 10.58 -23.72 5.00
N ASP A 97 10.94 -24.64 5.89
CA ASP A 97 10.88 -26.06 5.58
C ASP A 97 9.41 -26.52 5.53
N GLY A 98 9.12 -27.52 4.68
CA GLY A 98 7.75 -28.00 4.51
C GLY A 98 7.13 -28.60 5.78
N ALA A 99 7.95 -29.14 6.68
CA ALA A 99 7.48 -29.72 7.93
C ALA A 99 7.11 -28.63 8.96
N LEU A 100 7.85 -27.52 9.00
CA LEU A 100 7.58 -26.34 9.79
C LEU A 100 6.32 -25.64 9.26
N TYR A 101 6.18 -25.52 7.94
CA TYR A 101 4.96 -25.00 7.33
C TYR A 101 3.72 -25.83 7.70
N GLU A 102 3.78 -27.16 7.56
CA GLU A 102 2.64 -28.02 7.95
C GLU A 102 2.38 -27.97 9.47
N ARG A 103 3.42 -27.83 10.29
CA ARG A 103 3.27 -27.65 11.73
C ARG A 103 2.60 -26.33 12.08
N MET A 104 3.02 -25.22 11.48
CA MET A 104 2.41 -23.90 11.64
C MET A 104 0.95 -23.92 11.18
N LYS A 105 0.68 -24.50 10.01
CA LYS A 105 -0.67 -24.66 9.46
C LYS A 105 -1.58 -25.47 10.37
N ASN A 106 -1.09 -26.57 10.94
CA ASN A 106 -1.86 -27.36 11.90
C ASN A 106 -2.13 -26.60 13.21
N LEU A 107 -1.18 -25.77 13.66
CA LEU A 107 -1.32 -24.97 14.88
C LEU A 107 -2.31 -23.82 14.72
N VAL A 108 -2.27 -23.14 13.56
CA VAL A 108 -3.17 -22.03 13.22
C VAL A 108 -4.55 -22.54 12.81
N GLY A 109 -4.64 -23.76 12.26
CA GLY A 109 -5.90 -24.44 11.99
C GLY A 109 -6.85 -23.63 11.10
N HIS A 110 -7.97 -23.18 11.67
CA HIS A 110 -9.00 -22.36 11.04
C HIS A 110 -9.11 -20.95 11.65
N ALA A 111 -8.06 -20.46 12.30
CA ALA A 111 -8.06 -19.10 12.83
C ALA A 111 -8.30 -18.11 11.69
N ASP A 112 -9.46 -17.46 11.71
CA ASP A 112 -9.84 -16.42 10.77
C ASP A 112 -9.26 -15.11 11.29
N VAL A 113 -8.04 -14.81 10.85
CA VAL A 113 -7.28 -13.63 11.26
C VAL A 113 -7.26 -12.66 10.10
N ASP A 114 -7.92 -11.53 10.29
CA ASP A 114 -7.83 -10.39 9.38
C ASP A 114 -6.58 -9.57 9.72
N LEU A 115 -5.56 -9.65 8.87
CA LEU A 115 -4.30 -8.91 9.05
C LEU A 115 -4.42 -7.43 8.70
N ASP A 116 -5.51 -7.02 8.05
CA ASP A 116 -5.81 -5.63 7.71
C ASP A 116 -6.69 -4.95 8.79
N GLN A 117 -7.15 -5.72 9.77
CA GLN A 117 -7.90 -5.19 10.91
C GLN A 117 -6.95 -4.40 11.84
N PRO A 118 -7.31 -3.17 12.25
CA PRO A 118 -6.55 -2.44 13.26
C PRO A 118 -6.55 -3.20 14.59
N LEU A 119 -5.40 -3.20 15.26
CA LEU A 119 -5.24 -3.81 16.59
C LEU A 119 -6.18 -3.11 17.60
N SER A 120 -6.83 -3.91 18.45
CA SER A 120 -7.65 -3.41 19.53
C SER A 120 -6.76 -2.85 20.65
N GLU A 121 -7.13 -1.71 21.23
CA GLU A 121 -6.44 -1.15 22.41
C GLU A 121 -6.76 -1.93 23.71
N GLU A 122 -7.72 -2.86 23.69
CA GLU A 122 -8.16 -3.62 24.86
C GLU A 122 -7.40 -4.95 25.09
N ASP A 123 -6.47 -5.31 24.20
CA ASP A 123 -5.70 -6.58 24.27
C ASP A 123 -4.27 -6.43 24.85
N GLU A 124 -3.97 -5.34 25.57
CA GLU A 124 -2.71 -5.15 26.35
C GLU A 124 -2.75 -5.79 27.76
#